data_AF-F0SWF9-F1
#
_entry.id   AF-F0SWF9-F1
#
_cell.length_a   1.000
_cell.length_b   1.000
_cell.length_c   1.000
_cell.angle_alpha   90.00
_cell.angle_beta   90.00
_cell.angle_gamma   90.00
#
_symmetry.space_group_name_H-M   'P 1'
#
loop_
_entity.id
_entity.type
_entity.pdbx_description
1 polymer ?
#
loop_
_entity_poly.entity_id
_entity_poly.type
_entity_poly.pdbx_seq_one_letter_code
_entity_poly.pdbx_strand_id
1 'polypeptide(L)' 'MPKAKQYVDQSMASVQSCVNTLQQALNSAEKLDNKNKIQQAINSLHSAHQQLSGYQD' A
#
# COMPACT_ATOMS: atom_id res chain seq x y z
N MET A 1 -5.84 24.68 -1.43
CA MET A 1 -6.26 23.44 -0.75
C MET A 1 -5.10 22.76 0.01
N PRO A 2 -4.33 23.46 0.85
CA PRO A 2 -3.11 22.89 1.45
C PRO A 2 -3.37 21.66 2.34
N LYS A 3 -4.52 21.63 3.02
CA LYS A 3 -4.93 20.48 3.84
C LYS A 3 -5.16 19.22 3.00
N ALA A 4 -5.83 19.33 1.86
CA ALA A 4 -6.13 18.18 0.99
C ALA A 4 -4.84 17.54 0.49
N LYS A 5 -3.88 18.34 0.00
CA LYS A 5 -2.56 17.85 -0.41
C LYS A 5 -1.82 17.16 0.73
N GLN A 6 -1.80 17.75 1.93
CA GLN A 6 -1.19 17.12 3.11
C GLN A 6 -1.83 15.77 3.45
N TYR A 7 -3.16 15.65 3.36
CA TYR A 7 -3.85 14.38 3.57
C TYR A 7 -3.49 13.34 2.52
N VAL A 8 -3.38 13.72 1.24
CA VAL A 8 -2.93 12.82 0.16
C VAL A 8 -1.50 12.36 0.41
N ASP A 9 -0.57 13.28 0.71
CA ASP A 9 0.83 12.95 0.99
C ASP A 9 0.97 11.99 2.20
N GLN A 10 0.22 12.23 3.29
CA GLN A 10 0.19 11.35 4.47
C GLN A 10 -0.39 9.97 4.15
N SER A 11 -1.46 9.92 3.33
CA SER A 11 -2.08 8.67 2.92
C SER A 11 -1.14 7.84 2.04
N MET A 12 -0.44 8.49 1.10
CA MET A 12 0.56 7.86 0.25
C MET A 12 1.71 7.27 1.06
N ALA A 13 2.23 8.01 2.05
CA ALA A 13 3.27 7.51 2.96
C ALA A 13 2.80 6.29 3.76
N SER A 14 1.56 6.33 4.28
CA SER A 14 0.97 5.23 5.05
C SER A 14 0.78 3.97 4.20
N VAL A 15 0.29 4.12 2.97
CA VAL A 15 0.15 3.01 2.01
C VAL A 15 1.52 2.40 1.69
N GLN A 16 2.54 3.23 1.42
CA GLN A 16 3.88 2.75 1.12
C GLN A 16 4.49 1.97 2.30
N SER A 17 4.36 2.47 3.52
CA SER A 17 4.81 1.75 4.72
C SER A 17 4.11 0.40 4.88
N CYS A 18 2.79 0.35 4.64
CA CYS A 18 2.03 -0.90 4.71
C CYS A 18 2.49 -1.92 3.66
N VAL A 19 2.70 -1.48 2.41
CA VAL A 19 3.25 -2.33 1.33
C VAL A 19 4.61 -2.90 1.74
N ASN A 20 5.51 -2.08 2.29
CA ASN A 20 6.83 -2.55 2.73
C ASN A 20 6.73 -3.64 3.82
N THR A 21 5.86 -3.46 4.81
CA THR A 21 5.63 -4.47 5.86
C THR A 21 5.04 -5.76 5.29
N LEU A 22 4.07 -5.66 4.37
CA LEU A 22 3.50 -6.84 3.72
C LEU A 22 4.51 -7.55 2.81
N GLN A 23 5.40 -6.83 2.14
CA GLN A 23 6.47 -7.42 1.34
C GLN A 23 7.44 -8.25 2.21
N GLN A 24 7.77 -7.76 3.41
CA GLN A 24 8.54 -8.53 4.38
C GLN A 24 7.78 -9.78 4.83
N ALA A 25 6.49 -9.64 5.17
CA ALA A 25 5.65 -10.76 5.56
C ALA A 25 5.51 -11.82 4.44
N LEU A 26 5.43 -11.40 3.18
CA LEU A 26 5.38 -12.28 2.02
C LEU A 26 6.64 -13.15 1.92
N ASN A 27 7.80 -12.54 2.15
CA ASN A 27 9.09 -13.22 2.10
C ASN A 27 9.27 -14.20 3.28
N SER A 28 8.70 -13.90 4.44
CA SER A 28 8.78 -14.74 5.64
C SER A 28 7.69 -15.81 5.72
N ALA A 29 6.60 -15.68 4.98
CA ALA A 29 5.49 -16.64 5.03
C ALA A 29 5.91 -17.99 4.44
N GLU A 30 5.72 -19.08 5.17
CA GLU A 30 6.03 -20.43 4.69
C GLU A 30 4.85 -21.05 3.91
N LYS A 31 3.63 -20.80 4.38
CA LYS A 31 2.40 -21.35 3.79
C LYS A 31 2.02 -20.59 2.52
N LEU A 32 1.82 -21.31 1.42
CA LEU A 32 1.41 -20.74 0.14
C LEU A 32 0.10 -19.94 0.23
N ASP A 33 -0.87 -20.42 1.01
CA ASP A 33 -2.13 -19.68 1.25
C ASP A 33 -1.89 -18.30 1.88
N ASN A 34 -0.98 -18.21 2.85
CA ASN A 34 -0.60 -16.94 3.47
C ASN A 34 0.09 -16.03 2.45
N LYS A 35 1.00 -16.57 1.63
CA LYS A 35 1.64 -15.79 0.55
C LYS A 35 0.62 -15.20 -0.41
N ASN A 36 -0.36 -16.01 -0.83
CA ASN A 36 -1.41 -15.57 -1.75
C ASN A 36 -2.25 -14.44 -1.14
N LYS A 37 -2.65 -14.57 0.13
CA LYS A 37 -3.41 -13.53 0.84
C LYS A 37 -2.60 -12.23 0.99
N ILE A 38 -1.33 -12.33 1.32
CA ILE A 38 -0.43 -11.17 1.43
C ILE A 38 -0.25 -10.50 0.07
N GLN A 39 -0.05 -11.28 -0.99
CA GLN A 39 0.06 -10.74 -2.36
C GLN A 39 -1.22 -10.03 -2.81
N GLN A 40 -2.40 -10.58 -2.48
CA GLN A 40 -3.68 -9.92 -2.76
C GLN A 40 -3.82 -8.58 -2.02
N ALA A 41 -3.36 -8.52 -0.77
CA ALA A 41 -3.35 -7.27 0.00
C ALA A 41 -2.40 -6.23 -0.62
N ILE A 42 -1.19 -6.63 -1.03
CA ILE A 42 -0.23 -5.75 -1.74
C ILE A 42 -0.85 -5.20 -3.03
N ASN A 43 -1.50 -6.06 -3.83
CA ASN A 43 -2.13 -5.63 -5.07
C ASN A 43 -3.24 -4.60 -4.82
N SER A 44 -4.06 -4.81 -3.79
CA SER A 44 -5.12 -3.86 -3.40
C SER A 44 -4.56 -2.51 -2.97
N LEU A 45 -3.44 -2.51 -2.23
CA LEU A 45 -2.75 -1.29 -1.82
C LEU A 45 -2.09 -0.56 -2.99
N HIS A 46 -1.53 -1.27 -3.98
CA HIS A 46 -1.04 -0.65 -5.21
C HIS A 46 -2.15 0.05 -5.98
N SER A 47 -3.34 -0.55 -6.09
CA SER A 47 -4.49 0.12 -6.71
C SER A 47 -4.91 1.38 -5.94
N ALA A 48 -4.91 1.33 -4.61
CA ALA A 48 -5.19 2.52 -3.80
C ALA A 48 -4.12 3.60 -3.98
N HIS A 49 -2.84 3.23 -4.06
CA HIS A 49 -1.74 4.15 -4.32
C HIS A 49 -1.89 4.86 -5.67
N GLN A 50 -2.24 4.12 -6.73
CA GLN A 50 -2.49 4.69 -8.06
C GLN A 50 -3.69 5.66 -8.07
N GLN A 51 -4.74 5.34 -7.34
CA GLN A 51 -5.89 6.25 -7.19
C GLN A 51 -5.46 7.53 -6.45
N LEU A 52 -4.68 7.39 -5.37
CA LEU A 52 -4.20 8.52 -4.58
C LEU A 52 -3.23 9.42 -5.36
N SER A 53 -2.37 8.85 -6.22
CA SER A 53 -1.47 9.64 -7.09
C SER A 53 -2.22 10.54 -8.07
N GLY A 54 -3.47 10.22 -8.43
CA GLY A 54 -4.30 11.09 -9.27
C GLY A 54 -4.77 12.38 -8.59
N TYR A 55 -4.60 12.49 -7.27
CA TYR A 55 -4.93 13.69 -6.49
C TYR A 55 -3.67 14.49 -6.09
N GLN A 56 -2.50 14.11 -6.61
CA GLN A 56 -1.22 14.75 -6.28
C GLN A 56 -0.94 16.02 -7.12
N ASP A 57 -1.64 16.18 -8.25
CA ASP A 57 -1.58 17.34 -9.16
C ASP A 57 -2.32 18.59 -8.65
#